data_AF-A0A0L7QSK0-F1
#
_entry.id   AF-A0A0L7QSK0-F1
#
_cell.length_a   1.000
_cell.length_b   1.000
_cell.length_c   1.000
_cell.angle_alpha   90.00
_cell.angle_beta   90.00
_cell.angle_gamma   90.00
#
_symmetry.space_group_name_H-M   'P 1'
#
loop_
_entity.id
_entity.type
_entity.pdbx_description
1 polymer ?
#
loop_
_entity_poly.entity_id
_entity_poly.type
_entity_poly.pdbx_seq_one_letter_code
_entity_poly.pdbx_strand_id
1 'polypeptide(L)'
;MKEMLWDDELAAIAQRWANRCAEIHDNLRNVRRFAVGQNIARTWTTRPPGLYDDQPDWRQRISDWFNEVQHYTTGYSETTGHYTQVGNTSNPQKHFSTPENRTVVSMEYSRFF
;
A
#
# COMPACT_ATOMS: atom_id res chain seq x y z
N MET A 1 9.69 9.63 -15.81
CA MET A 1 8.76 9.18 -14.76
C MET A 1 7.38 9.07 -15.40
N LYS A 2 6.66 7.95 -15.26
CA LYS A 2 5.27 7.84 -15.71
C LYS A 2 4.34 8.25 -14.58
N GLU A 3 3.30 9.01 -14.89
CA GLU A 3 2.27 9.40 -13.94
C GLU A 3 1.36 8.22 -13.62
N MET A 4 0.99 8.07 -12.34
CA MET A 4 0.16 6.97 -11.86
C MET A 4 -1.31 7.17 -12.20
N LEU A 5 -1.99 6.12 -12.64
CA LEU A 5 -3.42 6.14 -12.95
C LEU A 5 -4.19 5.27 -11.97
N TRP A 6 -5.41 5.70 -11.65
CA TRP A 6 -6.33 4.93 -10.83
C TRP A 6 -6.82 3.68 -11.57
N ASP A 7 -7.00 2.59 -10.82
CA ASP A 7 -7.51 1.32 -11.34
C ASP A 7 -8.52 0.69 -10.39
N ASP A 8 -9.77 0.55 -10.84
CA ASP A 8 -10.87 0.05 -10.00
C ASP A 8 -10.77 -1.45 -9.67
N GLU A 9 -10.08 -2.25 -10.49
CA GLU A 9 -9.85 -3.68 -10.18
C GLU A 9 -8.85 -3.82 -9.04
N LEU A 10 -7.74 -3.07 -9.11
CA LEU A 10 -6.77 -2.99 -8.00
C LEU A 10 -7.42 -2.42 -6.74
N ALA A 11 -8.39 -1.52 -6.91
CA ALA A 11 -9.17 -0.96 -5.82
C ALA A 11 -9.98 -1.99 -5.04
N ALA A 12 -10.77 -2.77 -5.77
CA ALA A 12 -11.60 -3.79 -5.17
C ALA A 12 -10.74 -4.88 -4.48
N ILE A 13 -9.56 -5.20 -5.02
CA ILE A 13 -8.64 -6.18 -4.44
C ILE A 13 -8.03 -5.67 -3.15
N ALA A 14 -7.44 -4.47 -3.16
CA ALA A 14 -6.84 -3.87 -1.99
C ALA A 14 -7.88 -3.69 -0.86
N GLN A 15 -9.10 -3.24 -1.19
CA GLN A 15 -10.17 -3.07 -0.20
C GLN A 15 -10.62 -4.40 0.39
N ARG A 16 -10.77 -5.44 -0.44
CA ARG A 16 -11.12 -6.79 0.03
C ARG A 16 -10.06 -7.33 0.99
N TRP A 17 -8.78 -7.07 0.73
CA TRP A 17 -7.70 -7.47 1.63
C TRP A 17 -7.70 -6.68 2.93
N ALA A 18 -7.85 -5.35 2.84
CA ALA A 18 -7.91 -4.46 4.00
C ALA A 18 -9.08 -4.81 4.95
N ASN A 19 -10.23 -5.23 4.39
CA ASN A 19 -11.40 -5.73 5.13
C ASN A 19 -11.12 -6.97 5.98
N ARG A 20 -10.08 -7.75 5.68
CA ARG A 20 -9.68 -8.89 6.52
C ARG A 20 -8.89 -8.47 7.75
N CYS A 21 -8.53 -7.19 7.88
CA CYS A 21 -7.61 -6.71 8.91
C CYS A 21 -6.31 -7.52 8.95
N ALA A 22 -5.89 -8.05 7.79
CA ALA A 22 -4.70 -8.87 7.67
C ALA A 22 -3.46 -7.97 7.60
N GLU A 23 -2.45 -8.33 8.39
CA GLU A 23 -1.20 -7.57 8.52
C GLU A 23 -0.06 -8.19 7.71
N ILE A 24 -0.40 -9.17 6.87
CA ILE A 24 0.49 -9.89 5.97
C ILE A 24 0.14 -9.55 4.53
N HIS A 25 1.05 -9.83 3.61
CA HIS A 25 0.77 -9.63 2.19
C HIS A 25 -0.24 -10.64 1.64
N ASP A 26 -1.11 -10.19 0.73
CA ASP A 26 -2.01 -11.08 -0.02
C ASP A 26 -1.19 -11.88 -1.04
N ASN A 27 -1.26 -13.21 -0.98
CA ASN A 27 -0.60 -14.08 -1.94
C ASN A 27 -1.37 -14.20 -3.28
N LEU A 28 -2.65 -13.78 -3.33
CA LEU A 28 -3.57 -13.95 -4.46
C LEU A 28 -4.11 -12.62 -5.02
N ARG A 29 -3.28 -11.58 -5.01
CA ARG A 29 -3.62 -10.21 -5.48
C ARG A 29 -3.36 -9.94 -6.96
N ASN A 30 -2.78 -10.90 -7.69
CA ASN A 30 -2.49 -10.70 -9.11
C ASN A 30 -3.79 -10.59 -9.91
N VAL A 31 -3.82 -9.64 -10.84
CA VAL A 31 -4.90 -9.51 -11.82
C VAL A 31 -4.51 -10.21 -13.11
N ARG A 32 -5.49 -10.48 -13.99
CA ARG A 32 -5.22 -11.11 -15.30
C ARG A 32 -4.17 -10.35 -16.12
N ARG A 33 -4.10 -9.03 -15.94
CA ARG A 33 -3.28 -8.12 -16.73
C ARG A 33 -1.79 -8.17 -16.36
N PHE A 34 -1.46 -8.41 -15.09
CA PHE A 34 -0.09 -8.34 -14.58
C PHE A 34 0.02 -8.84 -13.14
N ALA A 35 1.26 -9.14 -12.73
CA ALA A 35 1.60 -9.31 -11.33
C ALA A 35 1.44 -7.98 -10.58
N VAL A 36 0.86 -8.07 -9.38
CA VAL A 36 0.59 -6.92 -8.53
C VAL A 36 1.64 -6.90 -7.40
N GLY A 37 2.01 -5.70 -6.99
CA GLY A 37 2.81 -5.30 -5.85
C GLY A 37 1.91 -4.76 -4.74
N GLN A 38 2.35 -4.78 -3.48
CA GLN A 38 1.50 -4.37 -2.36
C GLN A 38 2.32 -3.70 -1.27
N ASN A 39 1.94 -2.49 -0.88
CA ASN A 39 2.39 -1.87 0.36
C ASN A 39 1.28 -2.00 1.41
N ILE A 40 1.66 -2.29 2.65
CA ILE A 40 0.75 -2.32 3.78
C ILE A 40 1.27 -1.35 4.84
N ALA A 41 0.36 -0.58 5.44
CA ALA A 41 0.66 0.23 6.60
C ALA A 41 -0.35 -0.05 7.71
N ARG A 42 0.14 0.03 8.95
CA ARG A 42 -0.60 -0.30 10.16
C ARG A 42 -0.18 0.66 11.26
N THR A 43 -1.13 1.17 12.03
CA THR A 43 -0.83 1.93 13.25
C THR A 43 -1.46 1.25 14.47
N TRP A 44 -0.92 1.52 15.66
CA TRP A 44 -1.47 1.08 16.94
C TRP A 44 -1.59 2.26 17.85
N THR A 45 -2.63 2.24 18.68
CA THR A 45 -2.76 3.19 19.77
C THR A 45 -3.41 2.52 20.97
N THR A 46 -3.02 2.95 22.15
CA THR A 46 -3.64 2.57 23.43
C THR A 46 -4.67 3.61 23.88
N ARG A 47 -4.80 4.74 23.16
CA ARG A 47 -5.81 5.76 23.46
C ARG A 47 -7.21 5.24 23.06
N PRO A 48 -8.26 5.64 23.78
CA PRO A 48 -9.63 5.37 23.36
C PRO A 48 -9.91 5.94 21.94
N PRO A 49 -10.70 5.25 21.11
CA PRO A 49 -11.04 5.73 19.78
C PRO A 49 -11.73 7.10 19.83
N GLY A 50 -11.24 8.05 19.04
CA GLY A 50 -11.87 9.33 18.77
C GLY A 50 -12.84 9.25 17.58
N LEU A 51 -13.60 10.33 17.38
CA LEU A 51 -14.62 10.44 16.31
C LEU A 51 -14.08 10.31 14.87
N TYR A 52 -12.77 10.39 14.68
CA TYR A 52 -12.11 10.40 13.37
C TYR A 52 -11.05 9.31 13.21
N ASP A 53 -10.98 8.35 14.14
CA ASP A 53 -9.95 7.31 14.15
C ASP A 53 -10.21 6.19 13.11
N ASP A 54 -11.41 6.16 12.56
CA ASP A 54 -11.80 5.32 11.44
C ASP A 54 -11.34 5.89 10.09
N GLN A 55 -10.90 7.15 10.05
CA GLN A 55 -10.42 7.78 8.83
C GLN A 55 -8.93 7.50 8.61
N PRO A 56 -8.55 6.93 7.45
CA PRO A 56 -7.15 6.70 7.15
C PRO A 56 -6.38 7.99 6.85
N ASP A 57 -5.23 8.15 7.52
CA ASP A 57 -4.26 9.19 7.18
C ASP A 57 -3.38 8.73 5.99
N TRP A 58 -3.95 8.81 4.80
CA TRP A 58 -3.29 8.43 3.55
C TRP A 58 -1.97 9.15 3.32
N ARG A 59 -1.95 10.46 3.59
CA ARG A 59 -0.76 11.29 3.34
C ARG A 59 0.40 10.83 4.21
N GLN A 60 0.15 10.57 5.49
CA GLN A 60 1.19 10.08 6.38
C GLN A 60 1.65 8.67 5.95
N ARG A 61 0.74 7.75 5.61
CA ARG A 61 1.15 6.39 5.20
C ARG A 61 2.01 6.40 3.93
N ILE A 62 1.65 7.21 2.94
CA ILE A 62 2.43 7.39 1.71
C ILE A 62 3.80 8.01 2.02
N SER A 63 3.83 9.02 2.89
CA SER A 63 5.07 9.66 3.31
C SER A 63 5.99 8.67 4.04
N ASP A 64 5.45 7.83 4.92
CA ASP A 64 6.21 6.82 5.65
C ASP A 64 6.90 5.84 4.68
N TRP A 65 6.15 5.33 3.69
CA TRP A 65 6.72 4.47 2.64
C TRP A 65 7.78 5.18 1.80
N PHE A 66 7.58 6.45 1.46
CA PHE A 66 8.56 7.20 0.68
C PHE A 66 9.83 7.50 1.49
N ASN A 67 9.70 7.77 2.79
CA ASN A 67 10.80 8.14 3.66
C ASN A 67 11.83 7.02 3.86
N GLU A 68 11.52 5.76 3.52
CA GLU A 68 12.52 4.69 3.48
C GLU A 68 13.67 4.96 2.50
N VAL A 69 13.53 5.95 1.60
CA VAL A 69 14.63 6.48 0.78
C VAL A 69 15.86 6.86 1.62
N GLN A 70 15.66 7.30 2.86
CA GLN A 70 16.74 7.68 3.78
C GLN A 70 17.63 6.48 4.16
N HIS A 71 17.12 5.25 4.01
CA HIS A 71 17.81 4.01 4.28
C HIS A 71 18.18 3.24 3.01
N TYR A 72 17.85 3.79 1.84
CA TYR A 72 18.09 3.13 0.55
C TYR A 72 19.54 3.30 0.11
N THR A 73 20.17 2.18 -0.23
CA THR A 73 21.52 2.15 -0.82
C THR A 73 21.47 1.56 -2.22
N THR A 74 21.33 0.24 -2.34
CA THR A 74 21.17 -0.48 -3.61
C THR A 74 20.56 -1.85 -3.35
N GLY A 75 19.90 -2.42 -4.35
CA GLY A 75 19.28 -3.74 -4.26
C GLY A 75 18.02 -3.77 -3.40
N TYR A 76 17.52 -4.99 -3.17
CA TYR A 76 16.34 -5.22 -2.34
C TYR A 76 16.72 -5.27 -0.85
N SER A 77 15.92 -4.58 -0.03
CA SER A 77 15.91 -4.73 1.43
C SER A 77 14.47 -4.73 1.91
N GLU A 78 14.18 -5.49 2.97
CA GLU A 78 12.89 -5.44 3.66
C GLU A 78 12.58 -4.03 4.21
N THR A 79 13.62 -3.28 4.57
CA THR A 79 13.49 -1.91 5.14
C THR A 79 13.24 -0.82 4.11
N THR A 80 13.43 -1.10 2.82
CA THR A 80 13.25 -0.12 1.72
C THR A 80 12.32 -0.63 0.61
N GLY A 81 11.62 -1.73 0.89
CA GLY A 81 10.72 -2.39 -0.04
C GLY A 81 9.54 -1.50 -0.44
N HIS A 82 9.00 -0.70 0.49
CA HIS A 82 7.90 0.19 0.17
C HIS A 82 8.37 1.36 -0.71
N TYR A 83 9.51 1.98 -0.39
CA TYR A 83 10.07 3.08 -1.18
C TYR A 83 10.41 2.65 -2.61
N THR A 84 11.15 1.55 -2.75
CA THR A 84 11.57 1.03 -4.07
C THR A 84 10.37 0.73 -4.97
N GLN A 85 9.25 0.34 -4.37
CA GLN A 85 8.01 0.16 -5.11
C GLN A 85 7.22 1.45 -5.38
N VAL A 86 7.24 2.45 -4.50
CA VAL A 86 6.65 3.77 -4.78
C VAL A 86 7.36 4.39 -6.00
N GLY A 87 8.69 4.30 -6.06
CA GLY A 87 9.53 4.78 -7.16
C GLY A 87 9.48 3.95 -8.45
N ASN A 88 8.91 2.75 -8.42
CA ASN A 88 8.78 1.91 -9.62
C ASN A 88 7.67 2.46 -10.54
N THR A 89 8.07 2.90 -11.75
CA THR A 89 7.20 3.57 -12.74
C THR A 89 6.96 2.75 -14.00
N SER A 90 7.28 1.46 -13.98
CA SER A 90 7.18 0.56 -15.15
C SER A 90 5.75 0.45 -15.70
N ASN A 91 4.75 0.37 -14.81
CA ASN A 91 3.32 0.44 -15.14
C ASN A 91 2.56 1.29 -14.09
N PRO A 92 1.96 2.43 -14.49
CA PRO A 92 1.48 3.44 -13.56
C PRO A 92 0.20 3.13 -12.77
N GLN A 93 -0.42 1.96 -12.93
CA GLN A 93 -1.70 1.68 -12.28
C GLN A 93 -1.52 1.45 -10.77
N LYS A 94 -2.17 2.28 -9.93
CA LYS A 94 -2.09 2.19 -8.46
C LYS A 94 -3.44 2.45 -7.78
N HIS A 95 -3.61 1.93 -6.56
CA HIS A 95 -4.77 2.23 -5.71
C HIS A 95 -4.46 2.13 -4.19
N PHE A 96 -5.28 2.77 -3.34
CA PHE A 96 -5.24 2.82 -1.87
C PHE A 96 -6.58 2.43 -1.20
N SER A 97 -6.60 1.45 -0.28
CA SER A 97 -7.84 1.00 0.41
C SER A 97 -7.70 0.75 1.92
N THR A 98 -8.79 1.01 2.67
CA THR A 98 -8.89 0.80 4.13
C THR A 98 -10.22 0.22 4.52
N PRO A 99 -10.29 -0.70 5.50
CA PRO A 99 -11.57 -1.18 5.98
C PRO A 99 -12.37 -0.04 6.61
N GLU A 100 -13.70 -0.04 6.38
CA GLU A 100 -14.62 0.71 7.24
C GLU A 100 -14.36 0.27 8.69
N ASN A 101 -13.91 1.21 9.53
CA ASN A 101 -13.50 1.07 10.94
C ASN A 101 -12.07 0.67 11.34
N ARG A 102 -11.04 0.42 10.49
CA ARG A 102 -9.72 -0.03 11.03
C ARG A 102 -8.42 0.37 10.31
N THR A 103 -7.36 0.25 11.11
CA THR A 103 -5.96 0.69 11.05
C THR A 103 -5.05 0.18 9.93
N VAL A 104 -5.56 -0.61 8.97
CA VAL A 104 -4.74 -1.23 7.91
C VAL A 104 -5.02 -0.54 6.58
N VAL A 105 -3.94 0.00 6.01
CA VAL A 105 -3.90 0.65 4.70
C VAL A 105 -3.20 -0.29 3.73
N SER A 106 -3.85 -0.65 2.62
CA SER A 106 -3.23 -1.42 1.53
C SER A 106 -3.14 -0.58 0.27
N MET A 107 -1.98 -0.59 -0.39
CA MET A 107 -1.79 0.02 -1.69
C MET A 107 -1.30 -1.01 -2.70
N GLU A 108 -2.02 -1.17 -3.80
CA GLU A 108 -1.69 -2.14 -4.85
C GLU A 108 -1.33 -1.47 -6.18
N TYR A 109 -0.37 -2.04 -6.90
CA TYR A 109 0.14 -1.51 -8.17
C TYR A 109 0.92 -2.56 -8.94
N SER A 110 1.13 -2.38 -10.24
CA SER A 110 1.82 -3.38 -11.06
C SER A 110 3.29 -3.59 -10.67
N ARG A 111 3.75 -4.84 -10.67
CA ARG A 111 5.18 -5.24 -10.57
C ARG A 111 5.63 -5.88 -11.88
N PHE A 112 6.81 -5.49 -12.37
CA PHE A 112 7.57 -6.28 -13.34
C PHE A 112 8.90 -6.67 -12.68
N PHE A 113 9.29 -7.94 -12.83
CA PHE A 113 10.59 -8.48 -12.44
C PHE A 113 11.68 -8.02 -13.41
#